data_AF-A0A139B096-F1
#
_entry.id   AF-A0A139B096-F1
#
_cell.length_a   1.000
_cell.length_b   1.000
_cell.length_c   1.000
_cell.angle_alpha   90.00
_cell.angle_beta   90.00
_cell.angle_gamma   90.00
#
_symmetry.space_group_name_H-M   'P 1'
#
loop_
_entity.id
_entity.type
_entity.pdbx_description
1 polymer ?
#
loop_
_entity_poly.entity_id
_entity_poly.type
_entity_poly.pdbx_seq_one_letter_code
_entity_poly.pdbx_strand_id
1 'polypeptide(L)' 'VTRSCDPCRKKKCRCNNVLPQCARCDRLGLNCTYLREPKRRGPPKGSPSVVHRRLRALES' A
#
# COMPACT_ATOMS: atom_id res chain seq x y z
N VAL A 1 4.94 -6.25 -9.17
CA VAL A 1 5.07 -4.86 -8.65
C VAL A 1 6.08 -4.85 -7.52
N THR A 2 7.23 -4.19 -7.70
CA THR A 2 8.27 -4.04 -6.67
C THR A 2 7.89 -2.91 -5.70
N ARG A 3 8.08 -3.13 -4.40
CA ARG A 3 7.69 -2.16 -3.36
C ARG A 3 8.72 -1.04 -3.26
N SER A 4 8.35 0.16 -3.68
CA SER A 4 9.15 1.36 -3.46
C SER A 4 9.37 1.65 -1.97
N CYS A 5 10.54 2.20 -1.65
CA CYS A 5 10.88 2.71 -0.33
C CYS A 5 9.86 3.76 0.17
N ASP A 6 9.72 3.91 1.49
CA ASP A 6 8.80 4.87 2.12
C ASP A 6 9.00 6.32 1.64
N PRO A 7 10.22 6.90 1.62
CA PRO A 7 10.40 8.26 1.12
C PRO A 7 10.12 8.38 -0.38
N CYS A 8 10.48 7.36 -1.17
CA CYS A 8 10.23 7.31 -2.62
C CYS A 8 8.74 7.31 -2.94
N ARG A 9 7.97 6.51 -2.18
CA ARG A 9 6.52 6.39 -2.30
C ARG A 9 5.83 7.66 -1.87
N LYS A 10 6.27 8.30 -0.77
CA LYS A 10 5.76 9.61 -0.31
C LYS A 10 5.99 10.72 -1.34
N LYS A 11 7.17 10.73 -1.95
CA LYS A 11 7.54 11.69 -3.02
C LYS A 11 7.00 11.31 -4.41
N LYS A 12 6.31 10.17 -4.56
CA LYS A 12 5.81 9.63 -5.84
C LYS A 12 6.90 9.57 -6.92
N CYS A 13 8.12 9.20 -6.54
CA CYS A 13 9.25 9.09 -7.46
C CYS A 13 9.68 7.63 -7.67
N ARG A 14 10.47 7.40 -8.72
CA ARG A 14 11.01 6.06 -9.02
C ARG A 14 12.00 5.64 -7.92
N CYS A 15 11.80 4.45 -7.39
CA CYS A 15 12.70 3.82 -6.42
C CYS A 15 13.54 2.76 -7.13
N ASN A 16 14.84 2.75 -6.83
CA ASN A 16 15.80 1.82 -7.42
C ASN A 16 15.90 0.51 -6.60
N ASN A 17 15.26 0.45 -5.43
CA ASN A 17 15.23 -0.69 -4.50
C ASN A 17 16.60 -1.30 -4.12
N VAL A 18 17.68 -0.53 -4.28
CA VAL A 18 19.03 -0.92 -3.82
C VAL A 18 19.04 -0.97 -2.29
N LEU A 19 19.74 -1.97 -1.74
CA LEU A 19 19.95 -2.14 -0.30
C LEU A 19 21.41 -1.79 0.05
N PRO A 20 21.69 -1.18 1.21
CA PRO A 20 20.77 -0.85 2.31
C PRO A 20 19.91 0.41 2.07
N GLN A 21 20.34 1.30 1.16
CA GLN A 21 19.59 2.50 0.80
C GLN A 21 19.41 2.62 -0.72
N CYS A 22 18.25 3.14 -1.12
CA CYS A 22 17.99 3.46 -2.51
C CYS A 22 18.93 4.59 -2.97
N ALA A 23 19.44 4.57 -4.21
CA ALA A 23 20.41 5.60 -4.66
C ALA A 23 19.89 7.05 -4.56
N ARG A 24 18.56 7.25 -4.64
CA ARG A 24 17.96 8.57 -4.41
C ARG A 24 17.95 8.97 -2.93
N CYS A 25 17.72 8.00 -2.06
CA CYS A 25 17.70 8.18 -0.61
C CYS A 25 19.10 8.54 -0.13
N ASP A 26 20.08 7.79 -0.61
CA ASP A 26 21.52 8.01 -0.40
C ASP A 26 21.95 9.43 -0.83
N ARG A 27 21.68 9.82 -2.09
CA ARG A 27 21.99 11.17 -2.59
C ARG A 27 21.31 12.32 -1.84
N LEU A 28 20.13 12.08 -1.27
CA LEU A 28 19.36 13.10 -0.55
C LEU A 28 19.59 13.05 0.97
N GLY A 29 20.39 12.10 1.47
CA GLY A 29 20.54 11.87 2.91
C GLY A 29 19.22 11.49 3.60
N LEU A 30 18.29 10.87 2.88
CA LEU A 30 16.98 10.48 3.42
C LEU A 30 17.03 9.09 4.05
N ASN A 31 16.35 8.93 5.17
CA ASN A 31 16.20 7.63 5.83
C ASN A 31 15.37 6.66 4.97
N CYS A 32 16.06 5.74 4.28
CA CYS A 32 15.45 4.73 3.42
C CYS A 32 14.86 3.60 4.26
N THR A 33 13.54 3.58 4.40
CA THR A 33 12.82 2.52 5.13
C THR A 33 11.79 1.82 4.26
N TYR A 34 11.51 0.57 4.62
CA TYR A 34 10.46 -0.26 4.04
C TYR A 34 9.55 -0.80 5.16
N LEU A 35 9.35 0.00 6.21
CA LEU A 35 8.65 -0.42 7.42
C LEU A 35 7.14 -0.29 7.31
N ARG A 36 6.60 0.52 6.38
CA ARG A 36 5.13 0.65 6.26
C ARG A 36 4.46 -0.67 5.86
N GLU A 37 3.80 -1.30 6.83
CA GLU A 37 2.82 -2.31 6.52
C GLU A 37 1.76 -1.73 5.57
N PRO A 38 1.45 -2.42 4.46
CA PRO A 38 0.35 -2.01 3.62
C PRO A 38 -0.91 -2.11 4.47
N LYS A 39 -1.45 -0.97 4.91
CA LYS A 39 -2.80 -0.93 5.49
C LYS A 39 -3.69 -1.66 4.51
N ARG A 40 -4.28 -2.79 4.95
CA ARG A 40 -5.23 -3.54 4.14
C ARG A 40 -6.24 -2.52 3.66
N ARG A 41 -6.31 -2.33 2.33
CA ARG A 41 -7.34 -1.48 1.74
C ARG A 41 -8.65 -2.00 2.32
N GLY A 42 -9.50 -1.08 2.78
CA GLY A 42 -10.82 -1.45 3.30
C GLY A 42 -11.53 -2.39 2.31
N PRO A 43 -12.55 -3.14 2.78
CA PRO A 43 -13.24 -4.11 1.96
C PRO A 43 -13.49 -3.56 0.54
N PRO A 44 -13.16 -4.34 -0.50
CA PRO A 44 -13.20 -3.86 -1.87
C PRO A 44 -14.59 -3.27 -2.14
N LYS A 45 -14.64 -2.06 -2.70
CA LYS A 45 -15.89 -1.39 -3.07
C LYS A 45 -16.67 -2.35 -3.98
N GLY A 46 -17.79 -2.86 -3.50
CA GLY A 46 -18.62 -3.85 -4.21
C GLY A 46 -18.69 -5.23 -3.55
N SER A 47 -17.92 -5.52 -2.50
CA SER A 47 -18.29 -6.63 -1.62
C SER A 47 -19.57 -6.21 -0.89
N PRO A 48 -20.71 -6.88 -1.08
CA PRO A 48 -21.80 -6.72 -0.14
C PRO A 48 -21.23 -6.94 1.25
N SER A 49 -21.32 -5.94 2.11
CA SER A 49 -21.16 -6.14 3.54
C SER A 49 -22.06 -7.31 3.95
N VAL A 50 -21.72 -8.01 5.03
CA VAL A 50 -22.53 -9.09 5.63
C VAL A 50 -24.03 -8.73 5.69
N VAL A 51 -24.35 -7.43 5.74
CA VAL A 51 -25.67 -6.82 5.63
C VAL A 51 -26.46 -7.23 4.37
N HIS A 52 -25.89 -7.19 3.15
CA HIS A 52 -26.66 -7.50 1.92
C HIS A 52 -26.91 -9.00 1.72
N ARG A 53 -26.14 -9.87 2.37
CA ARG A 53 -26.42 -11.32 2.38
C ARG A 53 -27.74 -11.65 3.11
N ARG A 54 -28.19 -10.81 4.04
CA ARG A 54 -29.46 -10.98 4.76
C ARG A 54 -30.68 -10.51 3.96
N LEU A 55 -30.52 -9.53 3.05
CA LEU A 55 -31.59 -9.04 2.18
C LEU A 55 -32.11 -10.16 1.26
N ARG A 56 -31.21 -10.89 0.58
CA ARG A 56 -31.59 -12.02 -0.29
C ARG A 56 -32.33 -13.16 0.41
N ALA A 57 -32.16 -13.32 1.73
CA ALA A 57 -32.81 -14.38 2.48
C ALA A 57 -34.23 -13.98 2.97
N LEU A 58 -34.56 -12.68 2.98
CA LEU A 58 -35.87 -12.17 3.39
C LEU A 58 -36.78 -11.86 2.19
N GLU A 59 -36.22 -11.82 0.98
CA GLU A 59 -36.96 -11.61 -0.28
C GLU A 59 -37.36 -12.93 -0.97
N SER A 60 -37.34 -14.07 -0.25
CA SER A 60 -37.82 -15.39 -0.72
C SER A 60 -39.15 -15.78 -0.07
#